data_AF-A0A6G1YX36-F1
#
_entry.id   AF-A0A6G1YX36-F1
#
_cell.length_a   1.000
_cell.length_b   1.000
_cell.length_c   1.000
_cell.angle_alpha   90.00
_cell.angle_beta   90.00
_cell.angle_gamma   90.00
#
_symmetry.space_group_name_H-M   'P 1'
#
loop_
_entity.id
_entity.type
_entity.pdbx_description
1 polymer ?
#
loop_
_entity_poly.entity_id
_entity_poly.type
_entity_poly.pdbx_seq_one_letter_code
_entity_poly.pdbx_strand_id
1 'polypeptide(L)'
;MVKEAKRVQEIFDDIISKKNKVITEESAKEILTEYGIKVPTYALVKTESEAVEKAKQIGFPLVAKIVSPEILHKTDVKGVKVGLASEAEVRETFVDMHGRLSNQYETKGILLEKMVPPGIELIVGLQNDPQFGPVIMVGVGGINTEIFKDVSFRVLPITKEDAIEMINDLKGKQILKGFRGSEAVDMDMLGNAIANIGNLGTDMAAYYESIDFNPVIAYPHDYYVVDAKIILKEKPRSEAISKSQPDSSYMDVFFNAGSIALIGASPEQGKVGNSVFESLVKHEYKGTVFPVNAKGYPEIMGIKAYKSLEDIDEPVEVVVVTVDLRFVPDLLKSCGKKNIHNMVIISGGGKELGGERADIEQQIKELSSQLMVRIIGPNCIGMFNGENRLDCAFQGHERMLRPQNGHVAFLSQSGT
;
A
#
# COMPACT_ATOMS: atom_id res chain seq x y z
N MET A 1 -7.03 22.41 0.29
CA MET A 1 -6.19 21.94 1.41
C MET A 1 -6.70 22.64 2.66
N VAL A 2 -6.99 21.89 3.72
CA VAL A 2 -7.51 22.44 4.99
C VAL A 2 -6.39 23.23 5.69
N LYS A 3 -6.72 24.07 6.68
CA LYS A 3 -5.78 25.00 7.31
C LYS A 3 -4.61 24.29 8.00
N GLU A 4 -4.91 23.17 8.64
CA GLU A 4 -4.00 22.27 9.36
C GLU A 4 -2.91 21.73 8.41
N ALA A 5 -3.32 21.22 7.25
CA ALA A 5 -2.41 20.70 6.24
C ALA A 5 -1.46 21.79 5.68
N LYS A 6 -1.91 23.05 5.61
CA LYS A 6 -1.03 24.15 5.19
C LYS A 6 0.10 24.41 6.19
N ARG A 7 -0.20 24.45 7.49
CA ARG A 7 0.82 24.66 8.53
C ARG A 7 1.85 23.52 8.54
N VAL A 8 1.38 22.28 8.42
CA VAL A 8 2.27 21.11 8.37
C VAL A 8 3.13 21.12 7.11
N GLN A 9 2.57 21.53 5.97
CA GLN A 9 3.36 21.70 4.75
C GLN A 9 4.49 22.73 4.94
N GLU A 10 4.22 23.86 5.60
CA GLU A 10 5.23 24.90 5.87
C GLU A 10 6.38 24.35 6.74
N ILE A 11 6.10 23.48 7.72
CA ILE A 11 7.12 22.79 8.52
C ILE A 11 7.97 21.88 7.62
N PHE A 12 7.34 21.10 6.74
CA PHE A 12 8.04 20.19 5.83
C PHE A 12 8.90 20.93 4.82
N ASP A 13 8.38 22.01 4.24
CA ASP A 13 9.08 22.86 3.28
C ASP A 13 10.32 23.50 3.93
N ASP A 14 10.25 23.99 5.18
CA ASP A 14 11.40 24.54 5.92
C ASP A 14 12.51 23.49 6.10
N ILE A 15 12.16 22.27 6.53
CA ILE A 15 13.14 21.20 6.76
C ILE A 15 13.79 20.73 5.45
N ILE A 16 13.00 20.56 4.39
CA ILE A 16 13.51 20.22 3.06
C ILE A 16 14.43 21.33 2.53
N SER A 17 14.10 22.61 2.74
CA SER A 17 14.92 23.74 2.29
C SER A 17 16.31 23.75 2.94
N LYS A 18 16.42 23.23 4.16
CA LYS A 18 17.67 23.04 4.91
C LYS A 18 18.42 21.77 4.51
N LYS A 19 17.96 21.07 3.46
CA LYS A 19 18.49 19.78 2.98
C LYS A 19 18.51 18.69 4.05
N ASN A 20 17.63 18.78 5.02
CA ASN A 20 17.46 17.77 6.05
C ASN A 20 16.27 16.86 5.69
N LYS A 21 16.35 15.58 6.08
CA LYS A 21 15.30 14.59 5.85
C LYS A 21 14.53 14.25 7.13
N VAL A 22 15.01 14.67 8.28
CA VAL A 22 14.49 14.21 9.57
C VAL A 22 13.71 15.33 10.22
N ILE A 23 12.42 15.08 10.51
CA ILE A 23 11.65 15.93 11.42
C ILE A 23 12.05 15.57 12.84
N THR A 24 12.41 16.57 13.64
CA THR A 24 12.78 16.37 15.05
C THR A 24 11.54 16.18 15.92
N GLU A 25 11.73 15.55 17.08
CA GLU A 25 10.64 15.08 17.97
C GLU A 25 9.59 16.16 18.30
N GLU A 26 10.03 17.39 18.61
CA GLU A 26 9.13 18.49 18.97
C GLU A 26 8.25 18.93 17.78
N SER A 27 8.84 18.95 16.58
CA SER A 27 8.13 19.28 15.34
C SER A 27 7.18 18.15 14.96
N ALA A 28 7.58 16.90 15.15
CA ALA A 28 6.70 15.75 14.95
C ALA A 28 5.46 15.86 15.83
N LYS A 29 5.61 16.12 17.14
CA LYS A 29 4.47 16.28 18.05
C LYS A 29 3.56 17.47 17.72
N GLU A 30 4.13 18.57 17.24
CA GLU A 30 3.35 19.71 16.73
C GLU A 30 2.50 19.28 15.54
N ILE A 31 3.09 18.58 14.57
CA ILE A 31 2.38 18.04 13.39
C ILE A 31 1.24 17.10 13.81
N LEU A 32 1.49 16.19 14.76
CA LEU A 32 0.46 15.28 15.26
C LEU A 32 -0.72 16.04 15.88
N THR A 33 -0.42 17.06 16.67
CA THR A 33 -1.44 17.87 17.33
C THR A 33 -2.33 18.60 16.31
N GLU A 34 -1.78 19.09 15.19
CA GLU A 34 -2.55 19.72 14.11
C GLU A 34 -3.56 18.76 13.46
N TYR A 35 -3.28 17.46 13.43
CA TYR A 35 -4.22 16.43 12.95
C TYR A 35 -5.11 15.87 14.07
N GLY A 36 -5.13 16.49 15.26
CA GLY A 36 -5.92 16.02 16.39
C GLY A 36 -5.44 14.70 16.99
N ILE A 37 -4.19 14.33 16.74
CA ILE A 37 -3.56 13.12 17.28
C ILE A 37 -2.98 13.45 18.66
N LYS A 38 -3.42 12.73 19.70
CA LYS A 38 -2.97 12.97 21.08
C LYS A 38 -1.51 12.57 21.27
N VAL A 39 -0.74 13.48 21.84
CA VAL A 39 0.64 13.27 22.31
C VAL A 39 0.72 13.62 23.80
N PRO A 40 1.64 13.02 24.57
CA PRO A 40 1.81 13.38 25.98
C PRO A 40 2.23 14.85 26.10
N THR A 41 1.88 15.50 27.21
CA THR A 41 2.33 16.87 27.46
C THR A 41 3.85 16.95 27.47
N TYR A 42 4.42 17.91 26.75
CA TYR A 42 5.86 18.04 26.58
C TYR A 42 6.33 19.50 26.61
N ALA A 43 7.63 19.69 26.80
CA ALA A 43 8.33 20.96 26.61
C ALA A 43 9.74 20.72 26.07
N LEU A 44 10.14 21.46 25.04
CA LEU A 44 11.54 21.56 24.64
C LEU A 44 12.24 22.57 25.55
N VAL A 45 13.34 22.16 26.19
CA VAL A 45 14.11 22.99 27.10
C VAL A 45 15.57 23.10 26.65
N LYS A 46 16.15 24.28 26.81
CA LYS A 46 17.51 24.61 26.37
C LYS A 46 18.47 24.89 27.52
N THR A 47 17.94 25.04 28.74
CA THR A 47 18.74 25.28 29.93
C THR A 47 18.27 24.42 31.08
N GLU A 48 19.18 24.17 32.02
CA GLU A 48 18.91 23.43 33.26
C GLU A 48 17.79 24.08 34.09
N SER A 49 17.80 25.42 34.18
CA SER A 49 16.79 26.16 34.96
C SER A 49 15.41 26.02 34.33
N GLU A 50 15.32 26.14 33.01
CA GLU A 50 14.09 25.91 32.24
C GLU A 50 13.61 24.47 32.36
N ALA A 51 14.53 23.50 32.33
CA ALA A 51 14.21 22.07 32.50
C ALA A 51 13.47 21.81 33.82
N VAL A 52 13.98 22.34 34.93
CA VAL A 52 13.36 22.17 36.25
C VAL A 52 12.02 22.91 36.32
N GLU A 53 11.92 24.12 35.77
CA GLU A 53 10.66 24.88 35.75
C GLU A 53 9.56 24.14 34.96
N LYS A 54 9.87 23.69 33.75
CA LYS A 54 8.93 22.95 32.89
C LYS A 54 8.60 21.59 33.45
N ALA A 55 9.55 20.91 34.09
CA ALA A 55 9.28 19.65 34.77
C ALA A 55 8.18 19.78 35.84
N LYS A 56 8.17 20.87 36.61
CA LYS A 56 7.10 21.16 37.59
C LYS A 56 5.74 21.37 36.93
N GLN A 57 5.74 22.09 35.81
CA GLN A 57 4.51 22.42 35.07
C GLN A 57 3.89 21.16 34.44
N ILE A 58 4.70 20.25 33.91
CA ILE A 58 4.25 18.98 33.29
C ILE A 58 3.89 17.94 34.36
N GLY A 59 4.70 17.86 35.42
CA GLY A 59 4.52 16.93 36.55
C GLY A 59 5.13 15.53 36.33
N PHE A 60 5.68 14.96 37.39
CA PHE A 60 6.40 13.68 37.39
C PHE A 60 5.48 12.44 37.33
N PRO A 61 5.97 11.26 36.90
CA PRO A 61 7.29 11.02 36.33
C PRO A 61 7.42 11.54 34.88
N LEU A 62 8.65 11.86 34.48
CA LEU A 62 8.98 12.40 33.16
C LEU A 62 9.92 11.49 32.36
N VAL A 63 9.93 11.72 31.05
CA VAL A 63 10.94 11.23 30.11
C VAL A 63 11.72 12.42 29.57
N ALA A 64 13.04 12.31 29.52
CA ALA A 64 13.92 13.26 28.85
C ALA A 64 14.47 12.63 27.56
N LYS A 65 14.34 13.33 26.43
CA LYS A 65 14.84 12.89 25.12
C LYS A 65 15.70 14.00 24.49
N ILE A 66 16.90 13.69 24.03
CA ILE A 66 17.72 14.65 23.27
C ILE A 66 17.01 14.97 21.94
N VAL A 67 17.04 16.24 21.53
CA VAL A 67 16.49 16.68 20.24
C VAL A 67 17.62 17.12 19.33
N SER A 68 17.87 16.33 18.29
CA SER A 68 18.87 16.60 17.27
C SER A 68 18.43 16.02 15.92
N PRO A 69 18.61 16.74 14.80
CA PRO A 69 18.39 16.19 13.47
C PRO A 69 19.39 15.08 13.08
N GLU A 70 20.54 15.00 13.77
CA GLU A 70 21.61 14.05 13.47
C GLU A 70 21.45 12.71 14.22
N ILE A 71 20.58 12.68 15.24
CA ILE A 71 20.38 11.52 16.12
C ILE A 71 19.05 10.85 15.81
N LEU A 72 19.09 9.85 14.92
CA LEU A 72 17.91 9.02 14.58
C LEU A 72 17.58 8.00 15.68
N HIS A 73 18.62 7.32 16.20
CA HIS A 73 18.47 6.28 17.22
C HIS A 73 18.93 6.81 18.59
N LYS A 74 18.03 7.56 19.25
CA LYS A 74 18.29 8.24 20.53
C LYS A 74 18.80 7.30 21.63
N THR A 75 18.31 6.06 21.68
CA THR A 75 18.72 5.06 22.68
C THR A 75 20.21 4.69 22.57
N ASP A 76 20.75 4.60 21.35
CA ASP A 76 22.13 4.16 21.10
C ASP A 76 23.17 5.13 21.67
N VAL A 77 22.83 6.43 21.69
CA VAL A 77 23.67 7.49 22.26
C VAL A 77 23.31 7.82 23.72
N LYS A 78 22.47 6.99 24.37
CA LYS A 78 21.90 7.25 25.70
C LYS A 78 21.22 8.63 25.77
N GLY A 79 20.55 9.00 24.69
CA GLY A 79 19.79 10.24 24.53
C GLY A 79 18.33 10.13 24.98
N VAL A 80 17.97 9.06 25.71
CA VAL A 80 16.66 8.89 26.34
C VAL A 80 16.85 8.48 27.79
N LYS A 81 16.15 9.16 28.70
CA LYS A 81 16.09 8.82 30.11
C LYS A 81 14.63 8.83 30.57
N VAL A 82 14.14 7.66 30.97
CA VAL A 82 12.76 7.47 31.45
C VAL A 82 12.68 7.49 32.97
N GLY A 83 11.49 7.75 33.51
CA GLY A 83 11.20 7.57 34.94
C GLY A 83 11.80 8.64 35.85
N LEU A 84 12.03 9.85 35.35
CA LEU A 84 12.52 10.97 36.17
C LEU A 84 11.45 11.34 37.19
N ALA A 85 11.72 11.11 38.47
CA ALA A 85 10.74 11.23 39.54
C ALA A 85 10.84 12.54 40.34
N SER A 86 11.91 13.32 40.12
CA SER A 86 12.20 14.52 40.91
C SER A 86 12.90 15.62 40.11
N GLU A 87 12.86 16.85 40.63
CA GLU A 87 13.61 17.99 40.07
C GLU A 87 15.12 17.75 40.04
N ALA A 88 15.64 17.06 41.07
CA ALA A 88 17.05 16.72 41.17
C ALA A 88 17.48 15.78 40.04
N GLU A 89 16.68 14.75 39.76
CA GLU A 89 16.94 13.81 38.66
C GLU A 89 16.83 14.49 37.29
N VAL A 90 15.88 15.41 37.09
CA VAL A 90 15.78 16.21 35.86
C VAL A 90 17.01 17.06 35.66
N ARG A 91 17.48 17.72 36.72
CA ARG A 91 18.68 18.57 36.71
C ARG A 91 19.92 17.77 36.33
N GLU A 92 20.16 16.67 37.02
CA GLU A 92 21.28 15.76 36.77
C GLU A 92 21.24 15.23 35.33
N THR A 93 20.07 14.78 34.88
CA THR A 93 19.87 14.25 33.54
C THR A 93 20.11 15.32 32.48
N PHE A 94 19.65 16.57 32.69
CA PHE A 94 19.87 17.65 31.74
C PHE A 94 21.36 17.95 31.59
N VAL A 95 22.07 18.14 32.70
CA VAL A 95 23.51 18.48 32.71
C VAL A 95 24.32 17.37 32.04
N ASP A 96 24.07 16.10 32.39
CA ASP A 96 24.75 14.95 31.79
C ASP A 96 24.43 14.80 30.29
N MET A 97 23.15 14.69 29.94
CA MET A 97 22.73 14.39 28.57
C MET A 97 23.08 15.52 27.61
N HIS A 98 22.80 16.77 27.98
CA HIS A 98 23.14 17.92 27.15
C HIS A 98 24.65 18.07 27.04
N GLY A 99 25.39 18.00 28.16
CA GLY A 99 26.85 18.15 28.16
C GLY A 99 27.58 17.10 27.31
N ARG A 100 27.10 15.85 27.29
CA ARG A 100 27.70 14.80 26.45
C ARG A 100 27.37 14.97 24.97
N LEU A 101 26.12 15.31 24.64
CA LEU A 101 25.61 15.22 23.27
C LEU A 101 25.72 16.54 22.49
N SER A 102 25.58 17.70 23.13
CA SER A 102 25.72 19.00 22.45
C SER A 102 27.14 19.29 21.98
N ASN A 103 28.13 18.58 22.53
CA ASN A 103 29.53 18.66 22.10
C ASN A 103 29.85 17.78 20.89
N GLN A 104 28.96 16.84 20.55
CA GLN A 104 29.17 15.85 19.48
C GLN A 104 28.20 16.04 18.31
N TYR A 105 27.03 16.62 18.57
CA TYR A 105 25.94 16.75 17.62
C TYR A 105 25.35 18.15 17.68
N GLU A 106 24.73 18.60 16.59
CA GLU A 106 23.85 19.76 16.60
C GLU A 106 22.58 19.42 17.39
N THR A 107 22.43 20.00 18.58
CA THR A 107 21.26 19.76 19.46
C THR A 107 20.39 21.00 19.60
N LYS A 108 19.08 20.84 19.46
CA LYS A 108 18.09 21.90 19.74
C LYS A 108 17.81 22.08 21.24
N GLY A 109 18.08 21.04 22.04
CA GLY A 109 17.81 20.98 23.48
C GLY A 109 17.39 19.57 23.91
N ILE A 110 16.73 19.48 25.07
CA ILE A 110 16.14 18.25 25.60
C ILE A 110 14.62 18.42 25.61
N LEU A 111 13.90 17.44 25.10
CA LEU A 111 12.45 17.34 25.25
C LEU A 111 12.14 16.66 26.58
N LEU A 112 11.45 17.38 27.46
CA LEU A 112 10.82 16.81 28.65
C LEU A 112 9.38 16.44 28.31
N GLU A 113 8.99 15.22 28.61
CA GLU A 113 7.69 14.66 28.26
C GLU A 113 7.06 13.96 29.47
N LYS A 114 5.75 14.09 29.65
CA LYS A 114 5.00 13.32 30.64
C LYS A 114 5.12 11.83 30.34
N MET A 115 5.64 11.05 31.29
CA MET A 115 5.65 9.60 31.15
C MET A 115 4.22 9.09 31.28
N VAL A 116 3.68 8.54 30.18
CA VAL A 116 2.36 7.90 30.18
C VAL A 116 2.45 6.54 30.88
N PRO A 117 1.36 6.07 31.52
CA PRO A 117 1.34 4.76 32.15
C PRO A 117 1.52 3.62 31.13
N PRO A 118 1.82 2.39 31.57
CA PRO A 118 1.78 1.24 30.67
C PRO A 118 0.36 1.02 30.13
N GLY A 119 0.25 0.73 28.83
CA GLY A 119 -1.01 0.43 28.15
C GLY A 119 -0.82 -0.60 27.04
N ILE A 120 -1.81 -0.76 26.18
CA ILE A 120 -1.70 -1.64 25.02
C ILE A 120 -0.93 -0.90 23.94
N GLU A 121 0.24 -1.41 23.58
CA GLU A 121 1.04 -0.82 22.51
C GLU A 121 0.51 -1.26 21.14
N LEU A 122 0.41 -0.31 20.23
CA LEU A 122 0.16 -0.50 18.81
C LEU A 122 1.31 0.15 18.03
N ILE A 123 1.64 -0.43 16.90
CA ILE A 123 2.52 0.18 15.91
C ILE A 123 1.63 0.64 14.76
N VAL A 124 1.78 1.91 14.39
CA VAL A 124 1.17 2.46 13.19
C VAL A 124 2.28 3.01 12.31
N GLY A 125 2.24 2.71 11.01
CA GLY A 125 3.25 3.16 10.05
C GLY A 125 2.60 3.72 8.80
N LEU A 126 3.20 4.75 8.23
CA LEU A 126 2.87 5.29 6.92
C LEU A 126 4.06 5.12 5.99
N GLN A 127 3.81 4.60 4.80
CA GLN A 127 4.84 4.44 3.79
C GLN A 127 4.29 4.80 2.42
N ASN A 128 5.14 5.34 1.55
CA ASN A 128 4.79 5.52 0.14
C ASN A 128 5.27 4.33 -0.68
N ASP A 129 4.36 3.40 -0.98
CA ASP A 129 4.63 2.25 -1.83
C ASP A 129 4.71 2.66 -3.33
N PRO A 130 5.68 2.14 -4.10
CA PRO A 130 5.82 2.49 -5.51
C PRO A 130 4.63 2.08 -6.40
N GLN A 131 3.92 1.01 -6.05
CA GLN A 131 2.80 0.45 -6.82
C GLN A 131 1.45 0.98 -6.32
N PHE A 132 1.25 1.00 -5.00
CA PHE A 132 -0.04 1.32 -4.39
C PHE A 132 -0.17 2.78 -3.94
N GLY A 133 0.92 3.53 -3.89
CA GLY A 133 0.93 4.89 -3.35
C GLY A 133 1.01 4.89 -1.82
N PRO A 134 0.49 5.92 -1.13
CA PRO A 134 0.55 5.98 0.32
C PRO A 134 -0.26 4.85 0.96
N VAL A 135 0.37 4.09 1.84
CA VAL A 135 -0.21 2.99 2.59
C VAL A 135 -0.06 3.24 4.09
N ILE A 136 -1.04 2.78 4.85
CA ILE A 136 -1.03 2.74 6.31
C ILE A 136 -0.97 1.29 6.79
N MET A 137 -0.12 1.04 7.78
CA MET A 137 0.02 -0.23 8.47
C MET A 137 -0.42 -0.04 9.92
N VAL A 138 -1.18 -0.99 10.46
CA VAL A 138 -1.51 -1.09 11.89
C VAL A 138 -1.14 -2.48 12.38
N GLY A 139 -0.51 -2.57 13.56
CA GLY A 139 -0.20 -3.84 14.22
C GLY A 139 -0.17 -3.72 15.73
N VAL A 140 -0.24 -4.86 16.43
CA VAL A 140 -0.10 -4.89 17.90
C VAL A 140 1.38 -4.82 18.27
N GLY A 141 1.76 -3.84 19.10
CA GLY A 141 3.11 -3.46 19.54
C GLY A 141 3.77 -4.36 20.60
N GLY A 142 4.98 -4.00 21.03
CA GLY A 142 5.79 -4.71 22.03
C GLY A 142 6.65 -5.86 21.48
N ILE A 143 7.24 -6.66 22.39
CA ILE A 143 8.13 -7.82 22.09
C ILE A 143 7.53 -8.85 21.12
N ASN A 144 6.21 -8.83 20.93
CA ASN A 144 5.47 -9.77 20.10
C ASN A 144 5.47 -9.40 18.61
N THR A 145 5.84 -8.17 18.25
CA THR A 145 5.80 -7.64 16.87
C THR A 145 6.78 -8.35 15.93
N GLU A 146 8.02 -8.54 16.37
CA GLU A 146 9.07 -9.21 15.59
C GLU A 146 8.80 -10.69 15.35
N ILE A 147 7.98 -11.32 16.21
CA ILE A 147 7.70 -12.76 16.18
C ILE A 147 6.44 -13.09 15.37
N PHE A 148 5.37 -12.29 15.48
CA PHE A 148 4.05 -12.69 14.97
C PHE A 148 3.63 -12.05 13.65
N LYS A 149 4.33 -11.00 13.17
CA LYS A 149 3.97 -10.25 11.94
C LYS A 149 2.47 -9.95 11.87
N ASP A 150 1.88 -9.59 13.00
CA ASP A 150 0.45 -9.35 13.13
C ASP A 150 0.11 -7.92 12.75
N VAL A 151 -0.09 -7.71 11.45
CA VAL A 151 -0.27 -6.40 10.83
C VAL A 151 -1.41 -6.44 9.83
N SER A 152 -2.08 -5.29 9.66
CA SER A 152 -3.06 -5.04 8.61
C SER A 152 -2.65 -3.79 7.82
N PHE A 153 -2.87 -3.82 6.51
CA PHE A 153 -2.51 -2.74 5.58
C PHE A 153 -3.76 -2.20 4.88
N ARG A 154 -3.77 -0.89 4.60
CA ARG A 154 -4.73 -0.25 3.69
C ARG A 154 -4.03 0.81 2.83
N VAL A 155 -4.54 1.03 1.63
CA VAL A 155 -4.16 2.17 0.78
C VAL A 155 -4.91 3.40 1.27
N LEU A 156 -4.22 4.54 1.34
CA LEU A 156 -4.82 5.81 1.74
C LEU A 156 -5.58 6.49 0.58
N PRO A 157 -6.65 7.24 0.85
CA PRO A 157 -7.20 7.57 2.19
C PRO A 157 -8.01 6.43 2.81
N ILE A 158 -8.13 6.44 4.15
CA ILE A 158 -8.99 5.52 4.91
C ILE A 158 -10.03 6.28 5.73
N THR A 159 -11.14 5.62 6.01
CA THR A 159 -12.18 6.07 6.95
C THR A 159 -11.94 5.53 8.36
N LYS A 160 -12.76 5.99 9.33
CA LYS A 160 -12.79 5.42 10.69
C LYS A 160 -13.19 3.94 10.65
N GLU A 161 -14.15 3.59 9.80
CA GLU A 161 -14.64 2.23 9.64
C GLU A 161 -13.55 1.31 9.08
N ASP A 162 -12.78 1.77 8.09
CA ASP A 162 -11.60 1.04 7.59
C ASP A 162 -10.57 0.81 8.70
N ALA A 163 -10.30 1.82 9.54
CA ALA A 163 -9.38 1.68 10.67
C ALA A 163 -9.86 0.66 11.71
N ILE A 164 -11.16 0.63 12.01
CA ILE A 164 -11.76 -0.37 12.91
C ILE A 164 -11.65 -1.77 12.31
N GLU A 165 -11.84 -1.92 11.00
CA GLU A 165 -11.65 -3.18 10.30
C GLU A 165 -10.18 -3.63 10.36
N MET A 166 -9.23 -2.72 10.11
CA MET A 166 -7.80 -3.01 10.24
C MET A 166 -7.43 -3.58 11.61
N ILE A 167 -7.99 -3.01 12.70
CA ILE A 167 -7.79 -3.53 14.06
C ILE A 167 -8.44 -4.92 14.21
N ASN A 168 -9.62 -5.12 13.62
CA ASN A 168 -10.31 -6.41 13.65
C ASN A 168 -9.64 -7.49 12.78
N ASP A 169 -8.78 -7.13 11.84
CA ASP A 169 -7.98 -8.09 11.06
C ASP A 169 -6.82 -8.66 11.89
N LEU A 170 -6.40 -7.97 12.96
CA LEU A 170 -5.29 -8.39 13.81
C LEU A 170 -5.63 -9.67 14.59
N LYS A 171 -4.70 -10.62 14.61
CA LYS A 171 -4.78 -11.84 15.43
C LYS A 171 -4.83 -11.49 16.92
N GLY A 172 -4.07 -10.48 17.32
CA GLY A 172 -3.95 -9.95 18.68
C GLY A 172 -5.10 -9.05 19.13
N LYS A 173 -6.13 -8.83 18.31
CA LYS A 173 -7.27 -7.94 18.62
C LYS A 173 -7.99 -8.24 19.93
N GLN A 174 -7.88 -9.47 20.45
CA GLN A 174 -8.50 -9.85 21.72
C GLN A 174 -7.94 -9.05 22.91
N ILE A 175 -6.68 -8.61 22.85
CA ILE A 175 -6.09 -7.77 23.90
C ILE A 175 -6.81 -6.41 23.97
N LEU A 176 -7.25 -5.88 22.83
CA LEU A 176 -8.01 -4.61 22.76
C LEU A 176 -9.46 -4.77 23.22
N LYS A 177 -10.02 -5.98 23.20
CA LYS A 177 -11.39 -6.27 23.68
C LYS A 177 -11.47 -6.55 25.19
N GLY A 178 -10.36 -6.41 25.89
CA GLY A 178 -10.23 -6.75 27.31
C GLY A 178 -9.62 -8.13 27.51
N PHE A 179 -8.57 -8.21 28.33
CA PHE A 179 -7.88 -9.45 28.65
C PHE A 179 -7.50 -9.49 30.13
N ARG A 180 -7.75 -10.63 30.81
CA ARG A 180 -7.44 -10.83 32.25
C ARG A 180 -7.98 -9.72 33.17
N GLY A 181 -9.20 -9.26 32.92
CA GLY A 181 -9.88 -8.25 33.74
C GLY A 181 -9.58 -6.80 33.36
N SER A 182 -8.81 -6.54 32.29
CA SER A 182 -8.73 -5.20 31.70
C SER A 182 -10.03 -4.85 30.98
N GLU A 183 -10.44 -3.59 31.06
CA GLU A 183 -11.53 -3.05 30.26
C GLU A 183 -11.14 -3.00 28.77
N ALA A 184 -12.14 -3.04 27.89
CA ALA A 184 -11.95 -2.93 26.45
C ALA A 184 -11.55 -1.51 26.06
N VAL A 185 -10.73 -1.39 25.01
CA VAL A 185 -10.42 -0.12 24.35
C VAL A 185 -11.64 0.34 23.55
N ASP A 186 -11.98 1.62 23.67
CA ASP A 186 -12.95 2.29 22.82
C ASP A 186 -12.47 2.25 21.36
N MET A 187 -13.15 1.43 20.56
CA MET A 187 -12.83 1.20 19.16
C MET A 187 -13.17 2.41 18.27
N ASP A 188 -14.16 3.23 18.64
CA ASP A 188 -14.48 4.45 17.92
C ASP A 188 -13.39 5.50 18.15
N MET A 189 -12.94 5.65 19.40
CA MET A 189 -11.81 6.53 19.71
C MET A 189 -10.54 6.10 18.96
N LEU A 190 -10.19 4.82 19.02
CA LEU A 190 -8.98 4.32 18.37
C LEU A 190 -9.09 4.36 16.84
N GLY A 191 -10.27 4.06 16.28
CA GLY A 191 -10.55 4.19 14.85
C GLY A 191 -10.37 5.63 14.37
N ASN A 192 -10.86 6.62 15.12
CA ASN A 192 -10.67 8.03 14.81
C ASN A 192 -9.19 8.44 14.87
N ALA A 193 -8.44 7.94 15.85
CA ALA A 193 -7.01 8.20 15.98
C ALA A 193 -6.22 7.72 14.75
N ILE A 194 -6.50 6.50 14.28
CA ILE A 194 -5.85 5.91 13.10
C ILE A 194 -6.30 6.60 11.82
N ALA A 195 -7.59 6.98 11.70
CA ALA A 195 -8.08 7.76 10.56
C ALA A 195 -7.40 9.14 10.49
N ASN A 196 -7.18 9.81 11.62
CA ASN A 196 -6.44 11.07 11.68
C ASN A 196 -4.97 10.91 11.26
N ILE A 197 -4.32 9.80 11.67
CA ILE A 197 -3.00 9.43 11.14
C ILE A 197 -3.06 9.21 9.62
N GLY A 198 -4.10 8.55 9.12
CA GLY A 198 -4.35 8.36 7.69
C GLY A 198 -4.54 9.68 6.93
N ASN A 199 -5.22 10.66 7.54
CA ASN A 199 -5.36 12.01 6.98
C ASN A 199 -4.01 12.71 6.83
N LEU A 200 -3.15 12.65 7.86
CA LEU A 200 -1.77 13.13 7.77
C LEU A 200 -1.00 12.46 6.63
N GLY A 201 -1.10 11.13 6.52
CA GLY A 201 -0.49 10.37 5.43
C GLY A 201 -1.02 10.77 4.05
N THR A 202 -2.31 11.04 3.94
CA THR A 202 -2.95 11.42 2.68
C THR A 202 -2.51 12.81 2.23
N ASP A 203 -2.62 13.79 3.11
CA ASP A 203 -2.33 15.19 2.81
C ASP A 203 -0.84 15.40 2.53
N MET A 204 0.03 14.71 3.28
CA MET A 204 1.48 14.86 3.18
C MET A 204 2.16 13.79 2.31
N ALA A 205 1.39 12.98 1.57
CA ALA A 205 1.92 11.88 0.74
C ALA A 205 3.03 12.32 -0.21
N ALA A 206 2.99 13.57 -0.70
CA ALA A 206 4.03 14.10 -1.57
C ALA A 206 5.39 14.23 -0.88
N TYR A 207 5.43 14.39 0.44
CA TYR A 207 6.60 14.89 1.17
C TYR A 207 7.36 13.80 1.92
N TYR A 208 6.67 12.84 2.54
CA TYR A 208 7.34 11.85 3.38
C TYR A 208 7.79 10.60 2.61
N GLU A 209 8.87 9.99 3.06
CA GLU A 209 9.27 8.63 2.68
C GLU A 209 8.58 7.61 3.58
N SER A 210 8.70 7.80 4.89
CA SER A 210 8.01 7.01 5.91
C SER A 210 7.68 7.84 7.15
N ILE A 211 6.64 7.40 7.88
CA ILE A 211 6.33 7.88 9.22
C ILE A 211 6.04 6.69 10.12
N ASP A 212 6.80 6.55 11.20
CA ASP A 212 6.60 5.50 12.19
C ASP A 212 6.06 6.10 13.50
N PHE A 213 4.90 5.62 13.96
CA PHE A 213 4.32 5.97 15.25
C PHE A 213 4.58 4.83 16.22
N ASN A 214 5.61 5.00 17.06
CA ASN A 214 6.12 3.89 17.88
C ASN A 214 6.42 4.29 19.33
N PRO A 215 5.63 3.87 20.33
CA PRO A 215 4.31 3.24 20.20
C PRO A 215 3.16 4.26 20.16
N VAL A 216 2.02 3.81 19.63
CA VAL A 216 0.70 4.33 20.00
C VAL A 216 0.24 3.52 21.21
N ILE A 217 0.12 4.16 22.37
CA ILE A 217 -0.32 3.49 23.61
C ILE A 217 -1.80 3.73 23.82
N ALA A 218 -2.59 2.66 23.82
CA ALA A 218 -4.03 2.68 23.97
C ALA A 218 -4.49 2.23 25.37
N TYR A 219 -5.54 2.88 25.85
CA TYR A 219 -6.27 2.63 27.10
C TYR A 219 -7.77 2.48 26.81
N PRO A 220 -8.60 2.07 27.79
CA PRO A 220 -10.04 1.95 27.61
C PRO A 220 -10.70 3.19 26.97
N HIS A 221 -10.33 4.40 27.42
CA HIS A 221 -10.96 5.65 27.00
C HIS A 221 -9.95 6.76 26.63
N ASP A 222 -8.68 6.39 26.38
CA ASP A 222 -7.66 7.35 25.96
C ASP A 222 -6.56 6.70 25.12
N TYR A 223 -5.72 7.51 24.47
CA TYR A 223 -4.51 7.04 23.79
C TYR A 223 -3.46 8.15 23.69
N TYR A 224 -2.19 7.76 23.51
CA TYR A 224 -1.10 8.69 23.23
C TYR A 224 -0.11 8.12 22.21
N VAL A 225 0.32 8.96 21.28
CA VAL A 225 1.49 8.69 20.43
C VAL A 225 2.73 9.21 21.12
N VAL A 226 3.57 8.31 21.61
CA VAL A 226 4.71 8.65 22.49
C VAL A 226 5.95 9.10 21.71
N ASP A 227 6.17 8.53 20.52
CA ASP A 227 7.26 8.90 19.62
C ASP A 227 6.75 8.83 18.18
N ALA A 228 7.23 9.73 17.33
CA ALA A 228 6.96 9.69 15.90
C ALA A 228 8.23 10.01 15.12
N LYS A 229 8.64 9.07 14.27
CA LYS A 229 9.79 9.22 13.39
C LYS A 229 9.28 9.53 11.99
N ILE A 230 9.46 10.77 11.53
CA ILE A 230 9.08 11.21 10.18
C ILE A 230 10.33 11.42 9.35
N ILE A 231 10.43 10.68 8.25
CA ILE A 231 11.49 10.80 7.26
C ILE A 231 10.91 11.41 5.99
N LEU A 232 11.49 12.51 5.53
CA LEU A 232 11.09 13.24 4.34
C LEU A 232 11.86 12.76 3.10
N LYS A 233 11.22 12.90 1.95
CA LYS A 233 11.85 12.78 0.63
C LYS A 233 12.80 13.95 0.40
N GLU A 234 13.80 13.74 -0.45
CA GLU A 234 14.68 14.82 -0.92
C GLU A 234 13.94 15.90 -1.69
N LYS A 235 12.92 15.48 -2.45
CA LYS A 235 12.05 16.36 -3.23
C LYS A 235 10.63 15.84 -3.12
N PRO A 236 9.64 16.73 -2.95
CA PRO A 236 8.24 16.34 -3.00
C PRO A 236 7.91 15.65 -4.32
N ARG A 237 7.13 14.57 -4.26
CA ARG A 237 6.61 13.88 -5.45
C ARG A 237 5.34 14.58 -5.93
N SER A 238 5.34 15.03 -7.19
CA SER A 238 4.10 15.44 -7.85
C SER A 238 3.16 14.23 -7.95
N GLU A 239 1.88 14.42 -7.57
CA GLU A 239 0.82 13.39 -7.68
C GLU A 239 1.07 12.12 -6.86
N ALA A 240 1.47 12.26 -5.59
CA ALA A 240 1.63 11.10 -4.70
C ALA A 240 0.36 10.24 -4.53
N ILE A 241 -0.82 10.87 -4.66
CA ILE A 241 -2.10 10.18 -4.82
C ILE A 241 -2.61 10.51 -6.20
N SER A 242 -2.91 9.46 -6.98
CA SER A 242 -3.42 9.65 -8.34
C SER A 242 -4.78 10.34 -8.31
N LYS A 243 -4.89 11.45 -9.04
CA LYS A 243 -6.16 12.14 -9.32
C LYS A 243 -6.66 11.85 -10.74
N SER A 244 -6.01 10.89 -11.43
CA SER A 244 -6.41 10.52 -12.79
C SER A 244 -7.85 10.07 -12.79
N GLN A 245 -8.67 10.66 -13.66
CA GLN A 245 -9.97 10.07 -13.97
C GLN A 245 -9.71 8.77 -14.74
N PRO A 246 -10.37 7.66 -14.36
CA PRO A 246 -10.20 6.40 -15.09
C PRO A 246 -10.68 6.61 -16.53
N ASP A 247 -9.78 6.38 -17.49
CA ASP A 247 -10.19 6.26 -18.89
C ASP A 247 -10.97 4.95 -19.05
N SER A 248 -12.25 5.06 -19.41
CA SER A 248 -13.13 3.91 -19.65
C SER A 248 -13.16 3.48 -21.11
N SER A 249 -12.42 4.16 -22.01
CA SER A 249 -12.36 3.81 -23.43
C SER A 249 -11.96 2.35 -23.60
N TYR A 250 -12.73 1.60 -24.38
CA TYR A 250 -12.55 0.16 -24.64
C TYR A 250 -12.64 -0.75 -23.40
N MET A 251 -12.96 -0.24 -22.20
CA MET A 251 -13.00 -1.07 -20.99
C MET A 251 -14.18 -2.07 -21.00
N ASP A 252 -15.35 -1.62 -21.46
CA ASP A 252 -16.58 -2.42 -21.52
C ASP A 252 -16.41 -3.71 -22.32
N VAL A 253 -15.55 -3.67 -23.34
CA VAL A 253 -15.26 -4.80 -24.24
C VAL A 253 -14.67 -6.00 -23.48
N PHE A 254 -13.93 -5.80 -22.39
CA PHE A 254 -13.46 -6.94 -21.58
C PHE A 254 -14.59 -7.68 -20.86
N PHE A 255 -15.75 -7.07 -20.70
CA PHE A 255 -16.87 -7.66 -20.00
C PHE A 255 -17.97 -8.13 -20.94
N ASN A 256 -18.12 -7.46 -22.10
CA ASN A 256 -19.24 -7.65 -23.02
C ASN A 256 -18.83 -8.05 -24.45
N ALA A 257 -17.59 -8.52 -24.66
CA ALA A 257 -17.13 -9.00 -25.96
C ALA A 257 -18.11 -10.01 -26.57
N GLY A 258 -18.50 -9.75 -27.81
CA GLY A 258 -19.20 -10.66 -28.70
C GLY A 258 -18.24 -11.45 -29.60
N SER A 259 -16.97 -11.08 -29.71
CA SER A 259 -15.99 -11.86 -30.47
C SER A 259 -14.57 -11.91 -29.85
N ILE A 260 -13.95 -13.10 -29.91
CA ILE A 260 -12.66 -13.38 -29.28
C ILE A 260 -11.75 -14.11 -30.25
N ALA A 261 -10.50 -13.66 -30.41
CA ALA A 261 -9.44 -14.46 -31.03
C ALA A 261 -8.57 -15.10 -29.94
N LEU A 262 -8.48 -16.44 -29.93
CA LEU A 262 -7.64 -17.18 -28.98
C LEU A 262 -6.32 -17.57 -29.63
N ILE A 263 -5.25 -16.82 -29.32
CA ILE A 263 -3.89 -17.08 -29.79
C ILE A 263 -3.25 -18.19 -28.96
N GLY A 264 -2.86 -19.27 -29.63
CA GLY A 264 -2.34 -20.47 -28.99
C GLY A 264 -3.39 -21.53 -28.71
N ALA A 265 -4.58 -21.42 -29.31
CA ALA A 265 -5.63 -22.44 -29.25
C ALA A 265 -5.07 -23.82 -29.64
N SER A 266 -5.44 -24.87 -28.91
CA SER A 266 -4.89 -26.21 -29.14
C SER A 266 -5.96 -27.30 -29.04
N PRO A 267 -5.92 -28.34 -29.90
CA PRO A 267 -6.79 -29.51 -29.74
C PRO A 267 -6.32 -30.46 -28.63
N GLU A 268 -5.11 -30.27 -28.10
CA GLU A 268 -4.48 -31.19 -27.15
C GLU A 268 -4.88 -30.85 -25.71
N GLN A 269 -5.54 -31.81 -25.04
CA GLN A 269 -5.96 -31.68 -23.65
C GLN A 269 -4.77 -31.41 -22.71
N GLY A 270 -5.00 -30.59 -21.69
CA GLY A 270 -4.00 -30.21 -20.69
C GLY A 270 -3.15 -28.99 -21.07
N LYS A 271 -3.21 -28.50 -22.31
CA LYS A 271 -2.61 -27.22 -22.68
C LYS A 271 -3.50 -26.05 -22.26
N VAL A 272 -2.89 -24.97 -21.80
CA VAL A 272 -3.60 -23.73 -21.40
C VAL A 272 -4.56 -23.25 -22.49
N GLY A 273 -4.09 -23.17 -23.75
CA GLY A 273 -4.92 -22.77 -24.89
C GLY A 273 -6.04 -23.76 -25.23
N ASN A 274 -5.96 -25.02 -24.81
CA ASN A 274 -7.08 -25.96 -24.91
C ASN A 274 -8.11 -25.69 -23.81
N SER A 275 -7.67 -25.52 -22.56
CA SER A 275 -8.56 -25.26 -21.43
C SER A 275 -9.37 -23.97 -21.60
N VAL A 276 -8.73 -22.89 -22.05
CA VAL A 276 -9.41 -21.61 -22.33
C VAL A 276 -10.42 -21.77 -23.46
N PHE A 277 -10.05 -22.49 -24.52
CA PHE A 277 -10.94 -22.72 -25.65
C PHE A 277 -12.15 -23.57 -25.25
N GLU A 278 -11.94 -24.58 -24.41
CA GLU A 278 -13.01 -25.40 -23.87
C GLU A 278 -14.01 -24.58 -23.05
N SER A 279 -13.51 -23.70 -22.16
CA SER A 279 -14.35 -22.77 -21.39
C SER A 279 -15.24 -21.92 -22.32
N LEU A 280 -14.65 -21.31 -23.35
CA LEU A 280 -15.37 -20.44 -24.28
C LEU A 280 -16.36 -21.19 -25.19
N VAL A 281 -16.07 -22.42 -25.59
CA VAL A 281 -16.90 -23.14 -26.58
C VAL A 281 -17.97 -24.02 -25.92
N LYS A 282 -17.70 -24.59 -24.74
CA LYS A 282 -18.61 -25.57 -24.12
C LYS A 282 -19.51 -24.99 -23.03
N HIS A 283 -19.23 -23.79 -22.50
CA HIS A 283 -19.89 -23.26 -21.29
C HIS A 283 -20.72 -22.00 -21.54
N GLU A 284 -21.58 -22.07 -22.56
CA GLU A 284 -22.70 -21.16 -22.81
C GLU A 284 -22.36 -19.72 -23.23
N TYR A 285 -21.09 -19.38 -23.40
CA TYR A 285 -20.71 -18.13 -24.09
C TYR A 285 -21.34 -18.11 -25.48
N LYS A 286 -21.99 -17.00 -25.83
CA LYS A 286 -22.77 -16.86 -27.08
C LYS A 286 -22.04 -16.09 -28.16
N GLY A 287 -20.88 -15.51 -27.85
CA GLY A 287 -20.07 -14.80 -28.84
C GLY A 287 -19.31 -15.76 -29.76
N THR A 288 -18.65 -15.17 -30.75
CA THR A 288 -17.83 -15.90 -31.73
C THR A 288 -16.42 -16.07 -31.22
N VAL A 289 -15.85 -17.28 -31.39
CA VAL A 289 -14.48 -17.59 -30.97
C VAL A 289 -13.67 -18.00 -32.20
N PHE A 290 -12.58 -17.31 -32.46
CA PHE A 290 -11.64 -17.58 -33.54
C PHE A 290 -10.39 -18.26 -32.95
N PRO A 291 -10.26 -19.59 -33.03
CA PRO A 291 -9.04 -20.27 -32.60
C PRO A 291 -7.89 -19.96 -33.57
N VAL A 292 -6.78 -19.44 -33.04
CA VAL A 292 -5.59 -19.08 -33.82
C VAL A 292 -4.40 -19.92 -33.36
N ASN A 293 -3.75 -20.61 -34.29
CA ASN A 293 -2.53 -21.36 -34.02
C ASN A 293 -1.58 -21.35 -35.22
N ALA A 294 -0.32 -20.97 -35.00
CA ALA A 294 0.72 -20.88 -36.03
C ALA A 294 0.99 -22.20 -36.77
N LYS A 295 0.64 -23.36 -36.19
CA LYS A 295 0.72 -24.66 -36.86
C LYS A 295 -0.27 -24.81 -38.03
N GLY A 296 -1.29 -23.96 -38.12
CA GLY A 296 -2.25 -23.96 -39.23
C GLY A 296 -3.20 -25.15 -39.22
N TYR A 297 -3.76 -25.51 -38.05
CA TYR A 297 -4.85 -26.48 -38.00
C TYR A 297 -6.04 -25.99 -38.83
N PRO A 298 -6.72 -26.84 -39.62
CA PRO A 298 -7.91 -26.42 -40.36
C PRO A 298 -9.10 -26.15 -39.43
N GLU A 299 -9.22 -26.92 -38.35
CA GLU A 299 -10.23 -26.78 -37.32
C GLU A 299 -9.71 -27.21 -35.94
N ILE A 300 -10.30 -26.66 -34.87
CA ILE A 300 -10.09 -27.08 -33.48
C ILE A 300 -11.48 -27.18 -32.83
N MET A 301 -11.79 -28.31 -32.21
CA MET A 301 -13.13 -28.62 -31.65
C MET A 301 -14.30 -28.36 -32.62
N GLY A 302 -14.09 -28.63 -33.92
CA GLY A 302 -15.10 -28.42 -34.96
C GLY A 302 -15.32 -26.96 -35.37
N ILE A 303 -14.49 -26.04 -34.90
CA ILE A 303 -14.51 -24.62 -35.29
C ILE A 303 -13.31 -24.35 -36.19
N LYS A 304 -13.56 -23.64 -37.31
CA LYS A 304 -12.52 -23.20 -38.25
C LYS A 304 -11.39 -22.49 -37.50
N ALA A 305 -10.16 -22.93 -37.73
CA ALA A 305 -8.98 -22.35 -37.12
C ALA A 305 -8.16 -21.55 -38.13
N TYR A 306 -7.45 -20.55 -37.60
CA TYR A 306 -6.70 -19.56 -38.36
C TYR A 306 -5.21 -19.66 -38.02
N LYS A 307 -4.33 -19.37 -38.99
CA LYS A 307 -2.89 -19.45 -38.77
C LYS A 307 -2.35 -18.21 -38.07
N SER A 308 -2.95 -17.05 -38.35
CA SER A 308 -2.61 -15.75 -37.78
C SER A 308 -3.87 -14.94 -37.49
N LEU A 309 -3.70 -13.84 -36.75
CA LEU A 309 -4.79 -12.91 -36.44
C LEU A 309 -5.23 -12.14 -37.70
N GLU A 310 -4.32 -11.94 -38.64
CA GLU A 310 -4.54 -11.29 -39.93
C GLU A 310 -5.49 -12.08 -40.82
N ASP A 311 -5.48 -13.41 -40.74
CA ASP A 311 -6.32 -14.31 -41.56
C ASP A 311 -7.82 -14.27 -41.18
N ILE A 312 -8.19 -13.57 -40.10
CA ILE A 312 -9.57 -13.42 -39.65
C ILE A 312 -10.16 -12.16 -40.32
N ASP A 313 -11.11 -12.33 -41.22
CA ASP A 313 -11.77 -11.20 -41.90
C ASP A 313 -12.85 -10.56 -41.03
N GLU A 314 -13.44 -11.34 -40.12
CA GLU A 314 -14.46 -10.90 -39.19
C GLU A 314 -13.91 -9.97 -38.08
N PRO A 315 -14.72 -9.05 -37.53
CA PRO A 315 -14.29 -8.19 -36.44
C PRO A 315 -13.97 -8.98 -35.17
N VAL A 316 -12.79 -8.73 -34.60
CA VAL A 316 -12.32 -9.29 -33.33
C VAL A 316 -12.32 -8.19 -32.28
N GLU A 317 -12.98 -8.41 -31.15
CA GLU A 317 -13.04 -7.42 -30.07
C GLU A 317 -11.99 -7.66 -28.99
N VAL A 318 -11.73 -8.92 -28.62
CA VAL A 318 -10.71 -9.28 -27.62
C VAL A 318 -9.74 -10.33 -28.18
N VAL A 319 -8.44 -10.13 -27.92
CA VAL A 319 -7.41 -11.13 -28.18
C VAL A 319 -6.98 -11.80 -26.87
N VAL A 320 -7.13 -13.11 -26.76
CA VAL A 320 -6.66 -13.89 -25.61
C VAL A 320 -5.38 -14.62 -26.00
N VAL A 321 -4.32 -14.48 -25.20
CA VAL A 321 -2.98 -14.97 -25.51
C VAL A 321 -2.54 -16.03 -24.53
N THR A 322 -2.27 -17.23 -25.04
CA THR A 322 -1.73 -18.38 -24.29
C THR A 322 -0.40 -18.88 -24.84
N VAL A 323 0.32 -18.04 -25.59
CA VAL A 323 1.67 -18.31 -26.12
C VAL A 323 2.73 -17.53 -25.35
N ASP A 324 4.00 -17.92 -25.51
CA ASP A 324 5.15 -17.27 -24.87
C ASP A 324 5.15 -15.74 -25.07
N LEU A 325 5.51 -14.99 -24.02
CA LEU A 325 5.48 -13.53 -24.00
C LEU A 325 6.32 -12.88 -25.10
N ARG A 326 7.36 -13.57 -25.61
CA ARG A 326 8.17 -13.08 -26.73
C ARG A 326 7.39 -12.80 -28.01
N PHE A 327 6.22 -13.43 -28.19
CA PHE A 327 5.38 -13.21 -29.37
C PHE A 327 4.37 -12.07 -29.19
N VAL A 328 4.15 -11.58 -27.96
CA VAL A 328 3.15 -10.55 -27.66
C VAL A 328 3.43 -9.22 -28.35
N PRO A 329 4.68 -8.70 -28.45
CA PRO A 329 4.97 -7.47 -29.17
C PRO A 329 4.47 -7.47 -30.62
N ASP A 330 4.60 -8.58 -31.34
CA ASP A 330 4.12 -8.69 -32.72
C ASP A 330 2.60 -8.86 -32.79
N LEU A 331 2.00 -9.55 -31.82
CA LEU A 331 0.53 -9.61 -31.68
C LEU A 331 -0.06 -8.23 -31.39
N LEU A 332 0.58 -7.39 -30.57
CA LEU A 332 0.15 -6.01 -30.34
C LEU A 332 0.16 -5.19 -31.63
N LYS A 333 1.23 -5.27 -32.43
CA LYS A 333 1.27 -4.63 -33.76
C LYS A 333 0.13 -5.11 -34.66
N SER A 334 -0.19 -6.40 -34.60
CA SER A 334 -1.29 -7.00 -35.35
C SER A 334 -2.66 -6.47 -34.88
N CYS A 335 -2.84 -6.33 -33.56
CA CYS A 335 -4.02 -5.68 -32.96
C CYS A 335 -4.15 -4.24 -33.44
N GLY A 336 -3.07 -3.45 -33.42
CA GLY A 336 -3.08 -2.08 -33.93
C GLY A 336 -3.47 -1.98 -35.39
N LYS A 337 -2.96 -2.87 -36.26
CA LYS A 337 -3.35 -2.93 -37.69
C LYS A 337 -4.83 -3.27 -37.90
N LYS A 338 -5.40 -4.11 -37.02
CA LYS A 338 -6.82 -4.53 -37.07
C LYS A 338 -7.73 -3.67 -36.19
N ASN A 339 -7.22 -2.59 -35.60
CA ASN A 339 -7.93 -1.69 -34.70
C ASN A 339 -8.59 -2.42 -33.50
N ILE A 340 -7.84 -3.35 -32.89
CA ILE A 340 -8.25 -4.11 -31.71
C ILE A 340 -7.59 -3.51 -30.48
N HIS A 341 -8.38 -3.16 -29.47
CA HIS A 341 -7.93 -2.40 -28.31
C HIS A 341 -7.94 -3.20 -27.00
N ASN A 342 -8.18 -4.51 -27.03
CA ASN A 342 -8.32 -5.34 -25.84
C ASN A 342 -7.54 -6.66 -25.98
N MET A 343 -6.65 -6.91 -25.02
CA MET A 343 -5.87 -8.13 -24.96
C MET A 343 -5.84 -8.72 -23.54
N VAL A 344 -6.02 -10.03 -23.44
CA VAL A 344 -5.86 -10.81 -22.20
C VAL A 344 -4.65 -11.70 -22.36
N ILE A 345 -3.61 -11.48 -21.55
CA ILE A 345 -2.37 -12.26 -21.60
C ILE A 345 -2.35 -13.21 -20.41
N ILE A 346 -2.67 -14.47 -20.67
CA ILE A 346 -2.69 -15.53 -19.64
C ILE A 346 -1.27 -15.99 -19.34
N SER A 347 -0.42 -16.06 -20.36
CA SER A 347 0.94 -16.54 -20.25
C SER A 347 1.75 -15.78 -19.20
N GLY A 348 2.44 -16.54 -18.34
CA GLY A 348 3.52 -16.03 -17.50
C GLY A 348 4.89 -16.17 -18.18
N GLY A 349 5.94 -16.11 -17.37
CA GLY A 349 7.33 -16.18 -17.81
C GLY A 349 7.97 -14.81 -18.07
N GLY A 350 7.50 -13.75 -17.41
CA GLY A 350 7.95 -12.38 -17.58
C GLY A 350 8.95 -11.95 -16.49
N LYS A 351 8.77 -10.73 -15.95
CA LYS A 351 9.68 -10.09 -14.99
C LYS A 351 9.87 -10.89 -13.71
N GLU A 352 8.92 -11.74 -13.34
CA GLU A 352 8.99 -12.62 -12.17
C GLU A 352 10.14 -13.64 -12.24
N LEU A 353 10.66 -13.91 -13.44
CA LEU A 353 11.81 -14.78 -13.66
C LEU A 353 13.15 -14.01 -13.83
N GLY A 354 13.11 -12.67 -13.81
CA GLY A 354 14.29 -11.80 -13.93
C GLY A 354 14.99 -11.81 -15.29
N GLY A 355 16.11 -11.08 -15.37
CA GLY A 355 16.95 -10.96 -16.58
C GLY A 355 16.25 -10.27 -17.75
N GLU A 356 16.55 -10.70 -18.98
CA GLU A 356 16.02 -10.14 -20.25
C GLU A 356 14.49 -10.25 -20.38
N ARG A 357 13.81 -11.01 -19.51
CA ARG A 357 12.34 -11.16 -19.52
C ARG A 357 11.62 -9.91 -19.02
N ALA A 358 12.27 -9.10 -18.18
CA ALA A 358 11.74 -7.81 -17.76
C ALA A 358 11.64 -6.82 -18.93
N ASP A 359 12.58 -6.90 -19.88
CA ASP A 359 12.61 -6.04 -21.07
C ASP A 359 11.41 -6.31 -22.00
N ILE A 360 10.99 -7.57 -22.09
CA ILE A 360 9.79 -7.96 -22.88
C ILE A 360 8.53 -7.36 -22.26
N GLU A 361 8.33 -7.45 -20.94
CA GLU A 361 7.18 -6.82 -20.29
C GLU A 361 7.18 -5.30 -20.45
N GLN A 362 8.37 -4.68 -20.36
CA GLN A 362 8.52 -3.25 -20.58
C GLN A 362 8.15 -2.87 -22.03
N GLN A 363 8.61 -3.64 -23.01
CA GLN A 363 8.25 -3.45 -24.41
C GLN A 363 6.75 -3.63 -24.66
N ILE A 364 6.12 -4.64 -24.04
CA ILE A 364 4.66 -4.85 -24.08
C ILE A 364 3.94 -3.62 -23.55
N LYS A 365 4.37 -3.09 -22.38
CA LYS A 365 3.79 -1.89 -21.78
C LYS A 365 3.89 -0.67 -22.70
N GLU A 366 5.04 -0.44 -23.30
CA GLU A 366 5.27 0.68 -24.23
C GLU A 366 4.41 0.57 -25.49
N LEU A 367 4.42 -0.60 -26.15
CA LEU A 367 3.61 -0.83 -27.35
C LEU A 367 2.12 -0.75 -27.07
N SER A 368 1.66 -1.30 -25.93
CA SER A 368 0.25 -1.24 -25.54
C SER A 368 -0.23 0.21 -25.41
N SER A 369 0.61 1.08 -24.85
CA SER A 369 0.30 2.51 -24.71
C SER A 369 0.29 3.21 -26.07
N GLN A 370 1.28 2.93 -26.94
CA GLN A 370 1.37 3.52 -28.28
C GLN A 370 0.21 3.12 -29.20
N LEU A 371 -0.24 1.87 -29.10
CA LEU A 371 -1.29 1.29 -29.94
C LEU A 371 -2.68 1.38 -29.31
N MET A 372 -2.80 2.00 -28.13
CA MET A 372 -4.02 2.09 -27.34
C MET A 372 -4.68 0.72 -27.09
N VAL A 373 -3.88 -0.31 -26.82
CA VAL A 373 -4.36 -1.66 -26.48
C VAL A 373 -4.34 -1.80 -24.97
N ARG A 374 -5.50 -2.05 -24.38
CA ARG A 374 -5.63 -2.39 -22.96
C ARG A 374 -5.25 -3.85 -22.73
N ILE A 375 -4.58 -4.10 -21.61
CA ILE A 375 -4.08 -5.42 -21.25
C ILE A 375 -4.61 -5.83 -19.88
N ILE A 376 -5.13 -7.06 -19.80
CA ILE A 376 -5.26 -7.81 -18.55
C ILE A 376 -4.18 -8.89 -18.56
N GLY A 377 -3.28 -8.87 -17.57
CA GLY A 377 -2.07 -9.70 -17.53
C GLY A 377 -0.78 -8.88 -17.74
N PRO A 378 0.37 -9.52 -18.06
CA PRO A 378 0.57 -10.97 -18.22
C PRO A 378 0.46 -11.75 -16.92
N ASN A 379 0.65 -13.07 -16.99
CA ASN A 379 0.67 -13.97 -15.85
C ASN A 379 -0.61 -13.89 -15.00
N CYS A 380 -1.77 -13.98 -15.66
CA CYS A 380 -3.06 -13.95 -15.00
C CYS A 380 -3.82 -15.26 -15.22
N ILE A 381 -4.80 -15.54 -14.36
CA ILE A 381 -5.68 -16.68 -14.57
C ILE A 381 -6.62 -16.48 -15.76
N GLY A 382 -6.96 -15.23 -16.08
CA GLY A 382 -7.93 -14.82 -17.09
C GLY A 382 -9.07 -14.02 -16.45
N MET A 383 -10.22 -14.03 -17.13
CA MET A 383 -11.43 -13.29 -16.72
C MET A 383 -12.65 -14.20 -16.82
N PHE A 384 -13.65 -13.89 -16.00
CA PHE A 384 -14.95 -14.54 -16.04
C PHE A 384 -16.07 -13.53 -15.82
N ASN A 385 -17.09 -13.57 -16.67
CA ASN A 385 -18.35 -12.83 -16.48
C ASN A 385 -19.52 -13.81 -16.32
N GLY A 386 -20.22 -13.72 -15.18
CA GLY A 386 -21.34 -14.59 -14.85
C GLY A 386 -22.60 -14.38 -15.69
N GLU A 387 -22.79 -13.19 -16.26
CA GLU A 387 -23.98 -12.81 -17.04
C GLU A 387 -23.95 -13.39 -18.46
N ASN A 388 -22.88 -13.13 -19.21
CA ASN A 388 -22.75 -13.57 -20.60
C ASN A 388 -21.85 -14.81 -20.79
N ARG A 389 -21.34 -15.36 -19.68
CA ARG A 389 -20.49 -16.56 -19.64
C ARG A 389 -19.16 -16.40 -20.39
N LEU A 390 -18.70 -15.17 -20.63
CA LEU A 390 -17.37 -14.88 -21.13
C LEU A 390 -16.33 -15.42 -20.14
N ASP A 391 -15.68 -16.53 -20.50
CA ASP A 391 -14.75 -17.24 -19.62
C ASP A 391 -13.42 -17.50 -20.32
N CYS A 392 -12.48 -16.59 -20.10
CA CYS A 392 -11.11 -16.74 -20.58
C CYS A 392 -10.19 -17.31 -19.49
N ALA A 393 -10.73 -17.81 -18.38
CA ALA A 393 -9.90 -18.35 -17.31
C ALA A 393 -9.42 -19.76 -17.63
N PHE A 394 -8.10 -19.99 -17.51
CA PHE A 394 -7.50 -21.27 -17.95
C PHE A 394 -7.71 -22.43 -16.98
N GLN A 395 -8.12 -22.16 -15.73
CA GLN A 395 -8.49 -23.21 -14.79
C GLN A 395 -9.85 -23.78 -15.21
N GLY A 396 -9.85 -25.08 -15.52
CA GLY A 396 -11.05 -25.80 -15.92
C GLY A 396 -12.12 -25.84 -14.82
N HIS A 397 -13.35 -26.16 -15.21
CA HIS A 397 -14.52 -26.17 -14.34
C HIS A 397 -14.43 -27.19 -13.19
N GLU A 398 -13.59 -28.23 -13.31
CA GLU A 398 -13.32 -29.18 -12.22
C GLU A 398 -12.53 -28.56 -11.05
N ARG A 399 -11.72 -27.54 -11.34
CA ARG A 399 -10.87 -26.87 -10.34
C ARG A 399 -11.43 -25.54 -9.85
N MET A 400 -12.17 -24.85 -10.70
CA MET A 400 -12.76 -23.55 -10.38
C MET A 400 -14.21 -23.54 -10.83
N LEU A 401 -15.12 -23.69 -9.86
CA LEU A 401 -16.56 -23.56 -10.10
C LEU A 401 -16.88 -22.12 -10.47
N ARG A 402 -17.46 -21.92 -11.66
CA ARG A 402 -17.91 -20.61 -12.11
C ARG A 402 -19.23 -20.25 -11.40
N PRO A 403 -19.31 -19.11 -10.70
CA PRO A 403 -20.53 -18.73 -10.02
C PRO A 403 -21.67 -18.44 -11.02
N GLN A 404 -22.89 -18.46 -10.51
CA GLN A 404 -24.04 -17.92 -11.22
C GLN A 404 -23.94 -16.39 -11.30
N ASN A 405 -24.73 -15.78 -12.19
CA ASN A 405 -24.83 -14.32 -12.25
C ASN A 405 -25.26 -13.74 -10.89
N GLY A 406 -24.72 -12.59 -10.50
CA GLY A 406 -24.95 -11.97 -9.21
C GLY A 406 -24.44 -10.53 -9.15
N HIS A 407 -24.49 -9.92 -7.96
CA HIS A 407 -24.18 -8.51 -7.75
C HIS A 407 -22.76 -8.24 -7.22
N VAL A 408 -21.83 -9.19 -7.42
CA VAL A 408 -20.46 -9.11 -6.91
C VAL A 408 -19.47 -9.13 -8.07
N ALA A 409 -18.63 -8.10 -8.13
CA ALA A 409 -17.43 -8.07 -8.96
C ALA A 409 -16.21 -8.04 -8.04
N PHE A 410 -15.15 -8.75 -8.41
CA PHE A 410 -13.87 -8.69 -7.69
C PHE A 410 -12.71 -8.69 -8.69
N LEU A 411 -11.62 -8.03 -8.30
CA LEU A 411 -10.34 -8.03 -9.00
C LEU A 411 -9.28 -8.49 -8.01
N SER A 412 -8.41 -9.40 -8.43
CA SER A 412 -7.32 -9.92 -7.60
C SER A 412 -6.02 -9.98 -8.39
N GLN A 413 -4.91 -9.70 -7.70
CA GLN A 413 -3.57 -9.94 -8.25
C GLN A 413 -3.25 -11.44 -8.29
N SER A 414 -3.60 -12.18 -7.22
CA SER A 414 -3.52 -13.64 -7.20
C SER A 414 -4.72 -14.22 -7.95
N GLY A 415 -4.47 -15.03 -8.98
CA GLY A 415 -5.54 -15.74 -9.68
C GLY A 415 -6.13 -16.91 -8.88
N THR A 416 -5.41 -17.40 -7.86
CA THR A 416 -5.82 -18.53 -7.00
C THR A 416 -6.40 -18.06 -5.68
#